data_AF-A0A810AIJ9-F1
#
_entry.id   AF-A0A810AIJ9-F1
#
_cell.length_a   1.000
_cell.length_b   1.000
_cell.length_c   1.000
_cell.angle_alpha   90.00
_cell.angle_beta   90.00
_cell.angle_gamma   90.00
#
_symmetry.space_group_name_H-M   'P 1'
#
loop_
_entity.id
_entity.type
_entity.pdbx_description
1 polymer ?
#
loop_
_entity_poly.entity_id
_entity_poly.type
_entity_poly.pdbx_seq_one_letter_code
_entity_poly.pdbx_strand_id
1 'polypeptide(L)'
;MKGNFAWLGRLALTVIVVVAALAVGRELWVYYMEQPWTRDGRVRADVVQVAPDVSGFVTEVLVKDNQKVRRGDVLFRIDRERFALALRQAEASVAGHQATLDQANADLKRYTR
;
A
#
# COMPACT_ATOMS: atom_id res chain seq x y z
N MET A 1 -60.05 -51.96 -21.94
CA MET A 1 -58.63 -51.62 -21.67
C MET A 1 -58.47 -50.17 -21.17
N LYS A 2 -59.03 -49.82 -20.00
CA LYS A 2 -58.99 -48.43 -19.46
C LYS A 2 -58.35 -48.29 -18.07
N GLY A 3 -57.86 -49.40 -17.48
CA GLY A 3 -57.30 -49.42 -16.11
C GLY A 3 -55.85 -48.92 -15.99
N ASN A 4 -55.05 -49.00 -17.06
CA ASN A 4 -53.61 -48.73 -16.98
C ASN A 4 -53.29 -47.23 -17.10
N PHE A 5 -54.15 -46.45 -17.75
CA PHE A 5 -53.90 -45.03 -18.01
C PHE A 5 -53.99 -44.18 -16.73
N ALA A 6 -54.95 -44.48 -15.86
CA ALA A 6 -55.09 -43.80 -14.56
C ALA A 6 -53.95 -44.15 -13.59
N TRP A 7 -53.41 -45.36 -13.66
CA TRP A 7 -52.27 -45.79 -12.85
C TRP A 7 -50.94 -45.19 -13.35
N LEU A 8 -50.74 -45.17 -14.67
CA LEU A 8 -49.61 -44.49 -15.31
C LEU A 8 -49.61 -42.98 -15.02
N GLY A 9 -50.78 -42.33 -15.06
CA GLY A 9 -50.91 -40.91 -14.70
C GLY A 9 -50.56 -40.61 -13.23
N ARG A 10 -50.98 -41.49 -12.31
CA ARG A 10 -50.61 -41.39 -10.89
C ARG A 10 -49.11 -41.58 -10.68
N LEU A 11 -48.50 -42.56 -11.33
CA LEU A 11 -47.05 -42.79 -11.26
C LEU A 11 -46.26 -41.61 -11.83
N ALA A 12 -46.67 -41.08 -12.98
CA ALA A 12 -46.03 -39.92 -13.58
C ALA A 12 -46.10 -38.71 -12.64
N LEU A 13 -47.26 -38.48 -12.00
CA LEU A 13 -47.42 -37.42 -11.01
C LEU A 13 -46.49 -37.61 -9.80
N THR A 14 -46.41 -38.83 -9.24
CA THR A 14 -45.51 -39.11 -8.12
C THR A 14 -44.05 -38.91 -8.50
N VAL A 15 -43.63 -39.35 -9.68
CA VAL A 15 -42.25 -39.16 -10.17
C VAL A 15 -41.94 -37.67 -10.34
N ILE A 16 -42.85 -36.89 -10.93
CA ILE A 16 -42.67 -35.44 -11.09
C ILE A 16 -42.51 -34.76 -9.74
N VAL A 17 -43.35 -35.11 -8.76
CA VAL A 17 -43.27 -34.55 -7.40
C VAL A 17 -41.93 -34.90 -6.73
N VAL A 18 -41.47 -36.15 -6.87
CA VAL A 18 -40.18 -36.59 -6.33
C VAL A 18 -39.02 -35.85 -6.98
N VAL A 19 -39.03 -35.70 -8.30
CA VAL A 19 -37.98 -34.97 -9.03
C VAL A 19 -37.96 -33.49 -8.63
N ALA A 20 -39.14 -32.85 -8.50
CA ALA A 20 -39.24 -31.48 -8.03
C ALA A 20 -38.71 -31.33 -6.59
N ALA A 21 -39.06 -32.25 -5.70
CA ALA A 21 -38.56 -32.25 -4.31
C ALA A 21 -37.03 -32.39 -4.25
N LEU A 22 -36.46 -33.28 -5.08
CA LEU A 22 -35.00 -33.45 -5.18
C LEU A 22 -34.31 -32.20 -5.76
N ALA A 23 -34.91 -31.55 -6.75
CA ALA A 23 -34.37 -30.32 -7.33
C ALA A 23 -34.38 -29.17 -6.32
N VAL A 24 -35.49 -28.96 -5.60
CA VAL A 24 -35.58 -27.93 -4.55
C VAL A 24 -34.63 -28.24 -3.39
N GLY A 25 -34.54 -29.51 -2.98
CA GLY A 25 -33.61 -29.93 -1.94
C GLY A 25 -32.15 -29.68 -2.33
N ARG A 26 -31.79 -29.96 -3.58
CA ARG A 26 -30.46 -29.65 -4.12
C ARG A 26 -30.19 -28.15 -4.13
N GLU A 27 -31.13 -27.34 -4.60
CA GLU A 27 -30.93 -25.88 -4.68
C GLU A 27 -30.77 -25.24 -3.30
N LEU A 28 -31.57 -25.68 -2.33
CA LEU A 28 -31.42 -25.28 -0.93
C LEU A 28 -30.08 -25.71 -0.35
N TRP A 29 -29.64 -26.94 -0.65
CA TRP A 29 -28.33 -27.44 -0.23
C TRP A 29 -27.20 -26.56 -0.77
N VAL A 30 -27.20 -26.29 -2.08
CA VAL A 30 -26.19 -25.45 -2.75
C VAL A 30 -26.21 -24.03 -2.18
N TYR A 31 -27.39 -23.43 -2.02
CA TYR A 31 -27.54 -22.09 -1.46
C TYR A 31 -26.97 -21.97 -0.05
N TYR A 32 -27.23 -22.96 0.82
CA TYR A 32 -26.78 -22.91 2.21
C TYR A 32 -25.33 -23.36 2.42
N MET A 33 -24.81 -24.30 1.62
CA MET A 33 -23.45 -24.85 1.82
C MET A 33 -22.38 -24.25 0.92
N GLU A 34 -22.71 -23.80 -0.29
CA GLU A 34 -21.70 -23.35 -1.26
C GLU A 34 -21.52 -21.82 -1.29
N GLN A 35 -22.37 -21.07 -0.56
CA GLN A 35 -22.24 -19.63 -0.38
C GLN A 35 -21.82 -19.31 1.06
N PRO A 36 -20.52 -19.47 1.40
CA PRO A 36 -20.03 -19.08 2.71
C PRO A 36 -20.15 -17.56 2.86
N TRP A 37 -21.18 -17.13 3.58
CA TRP A 37 -21.34 -15.76 4.01
C TRP A 37 -20.63 -15.60 5.36
N THR A 38 -19.82 -14.55 5.48
CA THR A 38 -19.22 -14.19 6.76
C THR A 38 -19.35 -12.70 6.97
N ARG A 39 -19.83 -12.31 8.16
CA ARG A 39 -19.80 -10.90 8.58
C ARG A 39 -18.40 -10.48 9.02
N ASP A 40 -17.46 -11.41 9.16
CA ASP A 40 -16.12 -11.19 9.70
C ASP A 40 -15.05 -11.07 8.62
N GLY A 41 -15.41 -10.51 7.47
CA GLY A 41 -14.44 -10.13 6.45
C GLY A 41 -13.47 -9.08 7.01
N ARG A 42 -12.17 -9.41 7.06
CA ARG A 42 -11.12 -8.47 7.46
C ARG A 42 -10.24 -8.15 6.28
N VAL A 43 -10.11 -6.86 5.96
CA VAL A 43 -9.12 -6.36 5.01
C VAL A 43 -7.83 -6.11 5.76
N ARG A 44 -6.73 -6.70 5.29
CA ARG A 44 -5.38 -6.39 5.78
C ARG A 44 -4.73 -5.42 4.82
N ALA A 45 -4.11 -4.38 5.37
CA ALA A 45 -3.26 -3.46 4.63
C ALA A 45 -1.97 -3.30 5.42
N ASP A 46 -0.84 -3.31 4.70
CA ASP A 46 0.46 -3.00 5.28
C ASP A 46 0.57 -1.49 5.43
N VAL A 47 0.58 -1.02 6.69
CA VAL A 47 0.73 0.41 6.99
C VAL A 47 2.20 0.67 7.31
N VAL A 48 2.86 1.43 6.43
CA VAL A 48 4.25 1.86 6.63
C VAL A 48 4.24 3.33 7.05
N GLN A 49 4.86 3.62 8.20
CA GLN A 49 5.07 4.99 8.63
C GLN A 49 6.24 5.60 7.84
N VAL A 50 6.01 6.77 7.25
CA VAL A 50 7.04 7.53 6.53
C VAL A 50 7.48 8.67 7.44
N ALA A 51 8.77 8.68 7.79
CA ALA A 51 9.40 9.72 8.58
C ALA A 51 10.57 10.34 7.79
N PRO A 52 10.87 11.63 7.98
CA PRO A 52 12.06 12.23 7.40
C PRO A 52 13.32 11.80 8.16
N ASP A 53 14.43 11.70 7.44
CA ASP A 53 15.75 11.40 8.03
C ASP A 53 16.30 12.54 8.89
N VAL A 54 15.75 13.75 8.75
CA VAL A 54 16.18 14.96 9.45
C VAL A 54 15.02 15.59 10.20
N SER A 55 15.31 16.09 11.41
CA SER A 55 14.35 16.89 12.18
C SER A 55 14.20 18.30 11.60
N GLY A 56 12.99 18.79 11.45
CA GLY A 56 12.72 20.17 11.05
C GLY A 56 11.24 20.48 10.95
N PHE A 57 10.92 21.75 10.72
CA PHE A 57 9.54 22.18 10.52
C PHE A 57 9.07 21.84 9.11
N VAL A 58 7.86 21.28 9.00
CA VAL A 58 7.21 21.04 7.72
C VAL A 58 6.65 22.35 7.19
N THR A 59 7.12 22.79 6.03
CA THR A 59 6.68 24.02 5.37
C THR A 59 5.51 23.80 4.42
N GLU A 60 5.43 22.61 3.83
CA GLU A 60 4.40 22.28 2.84
C GLU A 60 4.07 20.79 2.87
N VAL A 61 2.78 20.45 2.76
CA VAL A 61 2.30 19.08 2.55
C VAL A 61 1.74 19.00 1.13
N LEU A 62 2.33 18.15 0.30
CA LEU A 62 2.08 18.09 -1.14
C LEU A 62 1.09 16.97 -1.53
N VAL A 63 0.60 16.24 -0.54
CA VAL A 63 -0.32 15.11 -0.73
C VAL A 63 -1.63 15.32 0.03
N LYS A 64 -2.69 14.75 -0.52
CA LYS A 64 -4.02 14.72 0.10
C LYS A 64 -4.28 13.35 0.72
N ASP A 65 -5.26 13.30 1.60
CA ASP A 65 -5.69 12.04 2.21
C ASP A 65 -6.12 11.01 1.15
N ASN A 66 -5.75 9.75 1.35
CA ASN A 66 -5.95 8.62 0.44
C ASN A 66 -5.43 8.80 -1.00
N GLN A 67 -4.56 9.79 -1.24
CA GLN A 67 -3.95 9.98 -2.55
C GLN A 67 -3.00 8.82 -2.88
N LYS A 68 -3.16 8.26 -4.08
CA LYS A 68 -2.21 7.26 -4.59
C LYS A 68 -0.89 7.93 -4.96
N VAL A 69 0.19 7.52 -4.28
CA VAL A 69 1.55 8.03 -4.50
C VAL A 69 2.45 6.93 -5.09
N ARG A 70 3.54 7.34 -5.73
CA ARG A 70 4.57 6.47 -6.29
C ARG A 70 5.91 6.73 -5.62
N ARG A 71 6.83 5.79 -5.77
CA ARG A 71 8.20 5.96 -5.29
C ARG A 71 8.84 7.18 -5.95
N GLY A 72 9.41 8.06 -5.13
CA GLY A 72 10.04 9.31 -5.58
C GLY A 72 9.12 10.53 -5.51
N ASP A 73 7.82 10.35 -5.27
CA ASP A 73 6.91 11.48 -5.07
C ASP A 73 7.26 12.21 -3.78
N VAL A 74 7.28 13.55 -3.84
CA VAL A 74 7.54 14.38 -2.67
C VAL A 74 6.26 14.50 -1.87
N LEU A 75 6.26 13.98 -0.65
CA LEU A 75 5.09 13.98 0.22
C LEU A 75 4.95 15.29 1.00
N PHE A 76 6.06 15.79 1.54
CA PHE A 76 6.12 17.04 2.30
C PHE A 76 7.50 17.68 2.17
N ARG A 77 7.58 18.97 2.44
CA ARG A 77 8.83 19.73 2.43
C ARG A 77 9.17 20.21 3.83
N ILE A 78 10.44 20.06 4.18
CA ILE A 78 11.01 20.60 5.42
C ILE A 78 11.64 21.96 5.10
N ASP A 79 11.59 22.88 6.07
CA ASP A 79 12.29 24.16 6.01
C ASP A 79 13.78 23.98 5.66
N ARG A 80 14.19 24.58 4.54
CA ARG A 80 15.53 24.43 3.96
C ARG A 80 16.51 25.49 4.42
N GLU A 81 16.05 26.62 4.96
CA GLU A 81 16.93 27.77 5.20
C GLU A 81 18.02 27.44 6.22
N ARG A 82 17.67 26.73 7.29
CA ARG A 82 18.62 26.28 8.32
C ARG A 82 19.68 25.35 7.75
N PHE A 83 19.28 24.41 6.90
CA PHE A 83 20.21 23.48 6.26
C PHE A 83 21.10 24.17 5.24
N ALA A 84 20.55 25.12 4.46
CA ALA A 84 21.33 25.92 3.51
C ALA A 84 22.35 26.83 4.22
N LEU A 85 22.01 27.37 5.39
CA LEU A 85 22.96 28.13 6.19
C LEU A 85 24.07 27.24 6.76
N ALA A 86 23.72 26.08 7.31
CA ALA A 86 24.69 25.12 7.83
C ALA A 86 25.66 24.64 6.73
N LEU A 87 25.15 24.39 5.52
CA LEU A 87 25.96 24.03 4.36
C LEU A 87 26.96 25.13 4.02
N ARG A 88 26.50 26.39 3.89
CA ARG A 88 27.38 27.53 3.61
C ARG A 88 28.47 27.72 4.67
N GLN A 89 28.13 27.49 5.94
CA GLN A 89 29.11 27.57 7.02
C GLN A 89 30.18 26.47 6.91
N ALA A 90 29.78 25.25 6.56
CA ALA A 90 30.71 24.14 6.35
C ALA A 90 31.63 24.40 5.14
N GLU A 91 31.07 24.88 4.03
CA GLU A 91 31.83 25.26 2.83
C GLU A 91 32.85 26.37 3.14
N ALA A 92 32.45 27.39 3.91
CA ALA A 92 33.37 28.44 4.35
C ALA A 92 34.51 27.90 5.23
N SER A 93 34.21 26.93 6.11
CA SER A 93 35.24 26.26 6.92
C SER A 93 36.24 25.52 6.05
N VAL A 94 35.76 24.77 5.05
CA VAL A 94 36.62 24.05 4.10
C VAL A 94 37.50 25.02 3.32
N ALA A 95 36.94 26.13 2.81
CA ALA A 95 37.70 27.15 2.10
C ALA A 95 38.79 27.78 2.98
N GLY A 96 38.49 28.07 4.25
CA GLY A 96 39.47 28.59 5.22
C GLY A 96 40.61 27.61 5.50
N HIS A 97 40.30 26.32 5.65
CA HIS A 97 41.31 25.29 5.83
C HIS A 97 42.17 25.10 4.57
N GLN A 98 41.57 25.15 3.39
CA GLN A 98 42.32 25.08 2.13
C GLN A 98 43.31 26.23 2.01
N ALA A 99 42.89 27.47 2.31
CA ALA A 99 43.78 28.62 2.32
C ALA A 99 44.94 28.47 3.33
N THR A 100 44.67 27.86 4.49
CA THR A 100 45.70 27.57 5.50
C THR A 100 46.70 26.52 5.01
N LEU A 101 46.23 25.47 4.34
CA LEU A 101 47.09 24.45 3.73
C LEU A 101 47.96 25.04 2.62
N ASP A 102 47.37 25.87 1.76
CA ASP A 102 48.08 26.53 0.66
C ASP A 102 49.19 27.44 1.22
N GLN A 103 48.90 28.18 2.30
CA GLN A 103 49.88 28.99 3.00
C GLN A 103 51.01 28.14 3.61
N ALA A 104 50.69 27.05 4.31
CA ALA A 104 51.68 26.16 4.92
C ALA A 104 52.59 25.51 3.86
N ASN A 105 52.03 25.12 2.71
CA ASN A 105 52.78 24.59 1.58
C ASN A 105 53.70 25.63 0.95
N ALA A 106 53.23 26.87 0.83
CA ALA A 106 54.05 27.99 0.35
C ALA A 106 55.22 28.27 1.30
N ASP A 107 54.99 28.21 2.61
CA ASP A 107 56.04 28.39 3.64
C ASP A 107 57.06 27.24 3.60
N LEU A 108 56.62 25.98 3.49
CA LEU A 108 57.52 24.83 3.35
C LEU A 108 58.44 24.96 2.13
N LYS A 109 57.90 25.42 1.00
CA LYS A 109 58.66 25.66 -0.23
C LYS A 109 59.70 26.77 -0.07
N ARG A 110 59.44 27.78 0.77
CA ARG A 110 60.42 28.84 1.09
C ARG A 110 61.58 28.30 1.92
N TYR A 111 61.31 27.43 2.89
CA TYR A 111 62.35 26.86 3.77
C TYR A 111 63.28 25.86 3.08
N THR A 112 62.81 25.18 2.04
CA THR A 112 63.55 24.11 1.35
C THR A 112 64.46 24.63 0.22
N ARG A 113 64.58 25.94 0.03
CA ARG A 113 65.39 26.58 -1.02
C ARG A 113 66.63 27.24 -0.44
#